data_AF-A0A8S3DSF4-F1
#
_entry.id   AF-A0A8S3DSF4-F1
#
_cell.length_a   1.000
_cell.length_b   1.000
_cell.length_c   1.000
_cell.angle_alpha   90.00
_cell.angle_beta   90.00
_cell.angle_gamma   90.00
#
_symmetry.space_group_name_H-M   'P 1'
#
loop_
_entity.id
_entity.type
_entity.pdbx_description
1 polymer ?
#
loop_
_entity_poly.entity_id
_entity_poly.type
_entity_poly.pdbx_seq_one_letter_code
_entity_poly.pdbx_strand_id
1 'polypeptide(L)'
;QAMSHTSDEQQIASIELTLVDEVISSMEKSIIDSQTRERQIREKIELLQNDLKQCKDDQKLEQVLSLINEFDEKAKAINDVSDFGVVHELFEQLKQKLLLENKKFELWHIAVDMLSNHVKEYLKLKWNINNDDDYDIIHIKWNPSQPIDLIDLISRWKLCLPQQIFEHIRDEFIVQKLKLEISSFDPVLSAISIKELLNPWEELFGNHIKELYQLTEPKSA
;
A
#
# COMPACT_ATOMS: atom_id res chain seq x y z
N GLN A 1 46.75 70.00 54.90
CA GLN A 1 45.36 69.89 54.36
C GLN A 1 45.23 68.97 53.13
N ALA A 2 46.31 68.53 52.47
CA ALA A 2 46.21 67.63 51.30
C ALA A 2 45.86 66.15 51.62
N MET A 3 46.07 65.65 52.84
CA MET A 3 45.83 64.23 53.18
C MET A 3 44.35 63.86 53.42
N SER A 4 43.44 64.84 53.55
CA SER A 4 42.00 64.56 53.76
C SER A 4 41.27 64.22 52.46
N HIS A 5 41.68 64.79 51.33
CA HIS A 5 41.01 64.58 50.04
C HIS A 5 41.29 63.20 49.44
N THR A 6 42.46 62.62 49.71
CA THR A 6 42.83 61.29 49.21
C THR A 6 42.02 60.15 49.82
N SER A 7 41.45 60.34 51.02
CA SER A 7 40.61 59.32 51.69
C SER A 7 39.21 59.24 51.09
N ASP A 8 38.61 60.40 50.78
CA ASP A 8 37.28 60.47 50.19
C ASP A 8 37.28 59.96 48.74
N GLU A 9 38.33 60.28 47.98
CA GLU A 9 38.53 59.75 46.62
C GLU A 9 38.67 58.22 46.61
N GLN A 10 39.36 57.64 47.59
CA GLN A 10 39.47 56.18 47.73
C GLN A 10 38.13 55.51 48.10
N GLN A 11 37.30 56.17 48.92
CA GLN A 11 35.97 55.66 49.27
C GLN A 11 35.01 55.72 48.07
N ILE A 12 35.01 56.82 47.31
CA ILE A 12 34.18 56.96 46.11
C ILE A 12 34.56 55.89 45.07
N ALA A 13 35.86 55.71 44.80
CA ALA A 13 36.31 54.69 43.85
C ALA A 13 35.92 53.26 44.28
N SER A 14 35.95 52.96 45.58
CA SER A 14 35.51 51.66 46.12
C SER A 14 34.01 51.42 45.94
N ILE A 15 33.19 52.46 46.18
CA ILE A 15 31.74 52.42 45.98
C ILE A 15 31.40 52.25 44.49
N GLU A 16 32.08 53.00 43.61
CA GLU A 16 31.90 52.88 42.16
C GLU A 16 32.26 51.48 41.65
N LEU A 17 33.37 50.89 42.13
CA LEU A 17 33.74 49.52 41.78
C LEU A 17 32.69 48.50 42.22
N THR A 18 32.18 48.65 43.46
CA THR A 18 31.16 47.74 44.02
C THR A 18 29.85 47.81 43.23
N LEU A 19 29.41 49.03 42.86
CA LEU A 19 28.20 49.22 42.05
C LEU A 19 28.36 48.63 40.64
N VAL A 20 29.55 48.76 40.04
CA VAL A 20 29.85 48.16 38.74
C VAL A 20 29.79 46.63 38.82
N ASP A 21 30.36 46.02 39.85
CA ASP A 21 30.32 44.56 40.04
C ASP A 21 28.91 44.04 40.29
N GLU A 22 28.07 44.76 41.04
CA GLU A 22 26.66 44.41 41.25
C GLU A 22 25.85 44.48 39.95
N VAL A 23 26.08 45.53 39.14
CA VAL A 23 25.42 45.68 37.83
C VAL A 23 25.87 44.59 36.87
N ILE A 24 27.17 44.29 36.80
CA ILE A 24 27.71 43.19 35.97
C ILE A 24 27.10 41.86 36.41
N SER A 25 27.12 41.54 37.71
CA SER A 25 26.56 40.30 38.26
C SER A 25 25.07 40.16 37.92
N SER A 26 24.31 41.26 38.03
CA SER A 26 22.89 41.30 37.67
C SER A 26 22.67 41.08 36.16
N MET A 27 23.50 41.71 35.31
CA MET A 27 23.45 41.53 33.86
C MET A 27 23.83 40.10 33.44
N GLU A 28 24.88 39.53 34.00
CA GLU A 28 25.30 38.15 33.75
C GLU A 28 24.21 37.16 34.12
N LYS A 29 23.61 37.34 35.30
CA LYS A 29 22.45 36.54 35.72
C LYS A 29 21.30 36.67 34.72
N SER A 30 20.97 37.88 34.31
CA SER A 30 19.92 38.13 33.31
C SER A 30 20.22 37.47 31.95
N ILE A 31 21.48 37.50 31.50
CA ILE A 31 21.94 36.83 30.27
C ILE A 31 21.77 35.30 30.40
N ILE A 32 22.21 34.72 31.52
CA ILE A 32 22.10 33.28 31.78
C ILE A 32 20.63 32.85 31.82
N ASP A 33 19.79 33.61 32.51
CA ASP A 33 18.35 33.36 32.61
C ASP A 33 17.69 33.44 31.21
N SER A 34 18.07 34.45 30.42
CA SER A 34 17.60 34.60 29.04
C SER A 34 18.04 33.44 28.14
N GLN A 35 19.30 33.03 28.20
CA GLN A 35 19.83 31.90 27.41
C GLN A 35 19.16 30.58 27.79
N THR A 36 18.92 30.36 29.09
CA THR A 36 18.22 29.18 29.60
C THR A 36 16.79 29.14 29.08
N ARG A 37 16.09 30.28 29.14
CA ARG A 37 14.73 30.41 28.59
C ARG A 37 14.70 30.16 27.09
N GLU A 38 15.67 30.68 26.34
CA GLU A 38 15.75 30.48 24.90
C GLU A 38 15.97 29.00 24.54
N ARG A 39 16.82 28.29 25.28
CA ARG A 39 17.02 26.85 25.11
C ARG A 39 15.73 26.07 25.34
N GLN A 40 15.01 26.34 26.43
CA GLN A 40 13.73 25.69 26.74
C GLN A 40 12.68 25.94 25.65
N ILE A 41 12.64 27.15 25.09
CA ILE A 41 11.73 27.46 23.97
C ILE A 41 12.10 26.66 22.73
N ARG A 42 13.39 26.54 22.39
CA ARG A 42 13.83 25.74 21.23
C ARG A 42 13.46 24.27 21.36
N GLU A 43 13.72 23.66 22.52
CA GLU A 43 13.34 22.26 22.81
C GLU A 43 11.83 22.06 22.67
N LYS A 44 11.02 23.00 23.18
CA LYS A 44 9.56 22.93 23.05
C LYS A 44 9.09 23.07 21.61
N ILE A 45 9.74 23.92 20.80
CA ILE A 45 9.42 24.06 19.37
C ILE A 45 9.70 22.76 18.63
N GLU A 46 10.84 22.11 18.90
CA GLU A 46 11.20 20.84 18.29
C GLU A 46 10.19 19.73 18.64
N LEU A 47 9.81 19.62 19.92
CA LEU A 47 8.77 18.69 20.35
C LEU A 47 7.43 18.95 19.64
N LEU A 48 6.97 20.20 19.60
CA LEU A 48 5.71 20.56 18.93
C LEU A 48 5.76 20.31 17.41
N GLN A 49 6.92 20.50 16.77
CA GLN A 49 7.10 20.19 15.35
C GLN A 49 6.99 18.69 15.08
N ASN A 50 7.54 17.86 15.97
CA ASN A 50 7.42 16.40 15.89
C ASN A 50 5.97 15.95 16.12
N ASP A 51 5.29 16.47 17.14
CA ASP A 51 3.88 16.16 17.41
C ASP A 51 2.98 16.57 16.24
N LEU A 52 3.22 17.75 15.65
CA LEU A 52 2.48 18.22 14.48
C LEU A 52 2.72 17.36 13.24
N LYS A 53 3.93 16.83 13.07
CA LYS A 53 4.25 15.87 12.01
C LYS A 53 3.49 14.55 12.23
N GLN A 54 3.52 14.02 13.44
CA GLN A 54 2.80 12.79 13.80
C GLN A 54 1.29 12.95 13.56
N CYS A 55 0.69 14.05 14.05
CA CYS A 55 -0.74 14.31 13.88
C CYS A 55 -1.16 14.42 12.41
N LYS A 56 -0.29 14.99 11.53
CA LYS A 56 -0.54 15.00 10.08
C LYS A 56 -0.50 13.62 9.47
N ASP A 57 0.42 12.77 9.92
CA ASP A 57 0.50 11.39 9.46
C ASP A 57 -0.72 10.57 9.93
N ASP A 58 -1.19 10.79 11.16
CA ASP A 58 -2.40 10.16 11.71
C ASP A 58 -3.67 10.61 10.95
N GLN A 59 -3.83 11.90 10.67
CA GLN A 59 -4.95 12.43 9.89
C GLN A 59 -4.98 11.83 8.47
N LYS A 60 -3.81 11.65 7.85
CA LYS A 60 -3.70 10.99 6.55
C LYS A 60 -4.08 9.52 6.63
N LEU A 61 -3.65 8.82 7.67
CA LEU A 61 -4.03 7.43 7.90
C LEU A 61 -5.55 7.28 8.03
N GLU A 62 -6.22 8.17 8.78
CA GLU A 62 -7.69 8.18 8.87
C GLU A 62 -8.36 8.40 7.50
N GLN A 63 -7.83 9.29 6.66
CA GLN A 63 -8.34 9.50 5.30
C GLN A 63 -8.18 8.24 4.43
N VAL A 64 -7.04 7.56 4.52
CA VAL A 64 -6.79 6.29 3.82
C VAL A 64 -7.79 5.24 4.29
N LEU A 65 -7.96 5.06 5.61
CA LEU A 65 -8.90 4.08 6.18
C LEU A 65 -10.34 4.38 5.78
N SER A 66 -10.74 5.65 5.78
CA SER A 66 -12.09 6.04 5.31
C SER A 66 -12.32 5.68 3.84
N LEU A 67 -11.32 5.91 2.98
CA LEU A 67 -11.41 5.56 1.55
C LEU A 67 -11.42 4.05 1.34
N ILE A 68 -10.64 3.29 2.12
CA ILE A 68 -10.64 1.82 2.09
C ILE A 68 -12.01 1.29 2.51
N ASN A 69 -12.62 1.84 3.57
CA ASN A 69 -13.97 1.41 3.98
C ASN A 69 -15.02 1.75 2.92
N GLU A 70 -14.96 2.94 2.31
CA GLU A 70 -15.84 3.29 1.19
C GLU A 70 -15.66 2.34 0.00
N PHE A 71 -14.41 1.94 -0.28
CA PHE A 71 -14.08 0.97 -1.31
C PHE A 71 -14.70 -0.39 -1.00
N ASP A 72 -14.52 -0.91 0.22
CA ASP A 72 -15.04 -2.20 0.66
C ASP A 72 -16.58 -2.25 0.59
N GLU A 73 -17.26 -1.20 1.06
CA GLU A 73 -18.72 -1.10 0.97
C GLU A 73 -19.23 -1.04 -0.48
N LYS A 74 -18.53 -0.30 -1.36
CA LYS A 74 -18.88 -0.25 -2.78
C LYS A 74 -18.59 -1.58 -3.48
N ALA A 75 -17.49 -2.24 -3.15
CA ALA A 75 -17.14 -3.55 -3.69
C ALA A 75 -18.19 -4.61 -3.31
N LYS A 76 -18.64 -4.62 -2.04
CA LYS A 76 -19.73 -5.49 -1.57
C LYS A 76 -21.07 -5.21 -2.25
N ALA A 77 -21.31 -3.96 -2.66
CA ALA A 77 -22.51 -3.58 -3.39
C ALA A 77 -22.51 -4.05 -4.87
N ILE A 78 -21.37 -4.52 -5.39
CA ILE A 78 -21.27 -5.10 -6.73
C ILE A 78 -21.93 -6.48 -6.71
N ASN A 79 -23.22 -6.50 -7.03
CA ASN A 79 -23.97 -7.75 -7.18
C ASN A 79 -23.62 -8.52 -8.47
N ASP A 80 -23.04 -7.84 -9.47
CA ASP A 80 -22.60 -8.46 -10.73
C ASP A 80 -21.17 -8.01 -11.08
N VAL A 81 -20.26 -8.97 -11.09
CA VAL A 81 -18.82 -8.80 -11.38
C VAL A 81 -18.56 -8.48 -12.86
N SER A 82 -19.61 -8.47 -13.67
CA SER A 82 -19.59 -7.88 -15.01
C SER A 82 -19.45 -6.34 -14.97
N ASP A 83 -19.71 -5.68 -13.84
CA ASP A 83 -19.60 -4.23 -13.65
C ASP A 83 -18.37 -3.84 -12.81
N PHE A 84 -17.19 -4.27 -13.25
CA PHE A 84 -15.93 -3.78 -12.69
C PHE A 84 -15.59 -2.34 -13.08
N GLY A 85 -16.49 -1.64 -13.79
CA GLY A 85 -16.35 -0.21 -14.03
C GLY A 85 -16.24 0.57 -12.71
N VAL A 86 -17.04 0.19 -11.73
CA VAL A 86 -17.01 0.76 -10.37
C VAL A 86 -15.64 0.56 -9.70
N VAL A 87 -15.07 -0.64 -9.85
CA VAL A 87 -13.75 -0.97 -9.30
C VAL A 87 -12.63 -0.15 -9.94
N HIS A 88 -12.66 -0.04 -11.27
CA HIS A 88 -11.70 0.77 -12.01
C HIS A 88 -11.74 2.23 -11.56
N GLU A 89 -12.95 2.81 -11.49
CA GLU A 89 -13.14 4.19 -11.08
C GLU A 89 -12.61 4.42 -9.67
N LEU A 90 -12.92 3.53 -8.73
CA LEU A 90 -12.44 3.62 -7.37
C LEU A 90 -10.93 3.49 -7.25
N PHE A 91 -10.32 2.61 -8.03
CA PHE A 91 -8.86 2.47 -8.05
C PHE A 91 -8.17 3.72 -8.59
N GLU A 92 -8.72 4.32 -9.65
CA GLU A 92 -8.23 5.60 -10.17
C GLU A 92 -8.45 6.74 -9.16
N GLN A 93 -9.56 6.74 -8.41
CA GLN A 93 -9.75 7.70 -7.32
C GLN A 93 -8.73 7.52 -6.20
N LEU A 94 -8.40 6.30 -5.79
CA LEU A 94 -7.34 6.01 -4.81
C LEU A 94 -5.99 6.51 -5.32
N LYS A 95 -5.65 6.21 -6.58
CA LYS A 95 -4.39 6.63 -7.19
C LYS A 95 -4.26 8.14 -7.31
N GLN A 96 -5.34 8.85 -7.61
CA GLN A 96 -5.36 10.31 -7.75
C GLN A 96 -5.36 11.03 -6.40
N LYS A 97 -6.18 10.57 -5.43
CA LYS A 97 -6.32 11.22 -4.12
C LYS A 97 -5.13 10.95 -3.19
N LEU A 98 -4.46 9.81 -3.36
CA LEU A 98 -3.43 9.31 -2.43
C LEU A 98 -2.15 8.93 -3.16
N LEU A 99 -1.66 9.76 -4.08
CA LEU A 99 -0.54 9.39 -4.95
C LEU A 99 0.76 9.06 -4.20
N LEU A 100 1.10 9.84 -3.16
CA LEU A 100 2.30 9.62 -2.36
C LEU A 100 2.14 8.42 -1.41
N GLU A 101 0.96 8.28 -0.84
CA GLU A 101 0.60 7.23 0.10
C GLU A 101 0.46 5.87 -0.61
N ASN A 102 -0.09 5.85 -1.82
CA ASN A 102 -0.16 4.64 -2.66
C ASN A 102 1.24 4.09 -2.95
N LYS A 103 2.22 4.97 -3.19
CA LYS A 103 3.61 4.56 -3.36
C LYS A 103 4.26 4.11 -2.05
N LYS A 104 3.95 4.77 -0.93
CA LYS A 104 4.57 4.49 0.38
C LYS A 104 4.03 3.23 1.05
N PHE A 105 2.73 3.01 0.95
CA PHE A 105 2.01 1.93 1.64
C PHE A 105 1.57 0.81 0.70
N GLU A 106 1.93 0.92 -0.58
CA GLU A 106 1.58 -0.08 -1.59
C GLU A 106 0.08 -0.40 -1.58
N LEU A 107 -0.76 0.64 -1.52
CA LEU A 107 -2.22 0.52 -1.35
C LEU A 107 -2.87 -0.33 -2.45
N TRP A 108 -2.18 -0.51 -3.58
CA TRP A 108 -2.56 -1.45 -4.62
C TRP A 108 -2.68 -2.90 -4.12
N HIS A 109 -1.85 -3.36 -3.16
CA HIS A 109 -1.98 -4.70 -2.57
C HIS A 109 -3.30 -4.88 -1.82
N ILE A 110 -3.72 -3.87 -1.06
CA ILE A 110 -5.00 -3.92 -0.33
C ILE A 110 -6.16 -4.00 -1.34
N ALA A 111 -6.10 -3.20 -2.41
CA ALA A 111 -7.10 -3.26 -3.47
C ALA A 111 -7.10 -4.62 -4.20
N VAL A 112 -5.91 -5.21 -4.45
CA VAL A 112 -5.78 -6.57 -5.00
C VAL A 112 -6.44 -7.58 -4.08
N ASP A 113 -6.16 -7.57 -2.78
CA ASP A 113 -6.72 -8.55 -1.84
C ASP A 113 -8.24 -8.46 -1.76
N MET A 114 -8.77 -7.23 -1.67
CA MET A 114 -10.21 -6.98 -1.62
C MET A 114 -10.91 -7.46 -2.89
N LEU A 115 -10.36 -7.12 -4.06
CA LEU A 115 -10.94 -7.51 -5.35
C LEU A 115 -10.76 -8.99 -5.63
N SER A 116 -9.62 -9.57 -5.25
CA SER A 116 -9.35 -10.99 -5.42
C SER A 116 -10.35 -11.81 -4.62
N ASN A 117 -10.75 -11.36 -3.43
CA ASN A 117 -11.80 -12.02 -2.66
C ASN A 117 -13.18 -11.93 -3.36
N HIS A 118 -13.56 -10.77 -3.90
CA HIS A 118 -14.82 -10.66 -4.66
C HIS A 118 -14.81 -11.47 -5.96
N VAL A 119 -13.70 -11.47 -6.68
CA VAL A 119 -13.49 -12.31 -7.87
C VAL A 119 -13.60 -13.78 -7.49
N LYS A 120 -12.92 -14.22 -6.42
CA LYS A 120 -13.03 -15.58 -5.88
C LYS A 120 -14.48 -15.92 -5.60
N GLU A 121 -15.21 -15.08 -4.87
CA GLU A 121 -16.62 -15.32 -4.52
C GLU A 121 -17.54 -15.39 -5.73
N TYR A 122 -17.36 -14.53 -6.71
CA TYR A 122 -18.14 -14.60 -7.94
C TYR A 122 -17.83 -15.83 -8.77
N LEU A 123 -16.54 -16.18 -8.90
CA LEU A 123 -16.16 -17.42 -9.55
C LEU A 123 -16.74 -18.62 -8.77
N LYS A 124 -16.76 -18.59 -7.44
CA LYS A 124 -17.43 -19.60 -6.59
C LYS A 124 -18.92 -19.71 -6.91
N LEU A 125 -19.65 -18.60 -6.89
CA LEU A 125 -21.11 -18.57 -7.09
C LEU A 125 -21.50 -18.98 -8.51
N LYS A 126 -20.86 -18.41 -9.52
CA LYS A 126 -21.25 -18.60 -10.92
C LYS A 126 -20.72 -19.90 -11.51
N TRP A 127 -19.53 -20.33 -11.09
CA TRP A 127 -18.85 -21.49 -11.65
C TRP A 127 -18.72 -22.65 -10.68
N ASN A 128 -19.46 -22.59 -9.56
CA ASN A 128 -19.62 -23.68 -8.59
C ASN A 128 -18.27 -24.29 -8.16
N ILE A 129 -17.34 -23.41 -7.76
CA ILE A 129 -16.10 -23.80 -7.08
C ILE A 129 -16.53 -24.29 -5.70
N ASN A 130 -16.78 -25.59 -5.56
CA ASN A 130 -17.13 -26.16 -4.27
C ASN A 130 -15.94 -25.98 -3.32
N ASN A 131 -16.18 -25.34 -2.18
CA ASN A 131 -15.38 -25.55 -0.97
C ASN A 131 -15.76 -26.96 -0.48
N ASP A 132 -14.92 -27.97 -0.72
CA ASP A 132 -14.77 -28.97 0.32
C ASP A 132 -13.63 -28.46 1.20
N ASP A 133 -13.90 -28.41 2.50
CA ASP A 133 -13.04 -27.83 3.51
C ASP A 133 -11.57 -28.25 3.35
N ASP A 134 -10.66 -27.29 3.55
CA ASP A 134 -9.19 -27.44 3.56
C ASP A 134 -8.42 -27.72 2.25
N TYR A 135 -9.06 -27.85 1.07
CA TYR A 135 -8.32 -28.03 -0.19
C TYR A 135 -8.36 -26.84 -1.15
N ASP A 136 -7.17 -26.47 -1.61
CA ASP A 136 -6.78 -25.36 -2.49
C ASP A 136 -7.71 -25.08 -3.69
N ILE A 137 -7.56 -23.88 -4.26
CA ILE A 137 -8.21 -23.22 -5.44
C ILE A 137 -8.43 -24.11 -6.71
N ILE A 138 -7.98 -25.35 -6.69
CA ILE A 138 -7.88 -26.37 -7.73
C ILE A 138 -9.25 -26.87 -8.26
N HIS A 139 -10.33 -26.80 -7.47
CA HIS A 139 -11.63 -27.41 -7.80
C HIS A 139 -12.66 -26.47 -8.44
N ILE A 140 -12.23 -25.54 -9.28
CA ILE A 140 -13.14 -24.76 -10.14
C ILE A 140 -13.81 -25.71 -11.15
N LYS A 141 -15.16 -25.77 -11.20
CA LYS A 141 -15.94 -26.65 -12.11
C LYS A 141 -16.04 -26.14 -13.55
N TRP A 142 -15.36 -25.05 -13.89
CA TRP A 142 -15.29 -24.62 -15.28
C TRP A 142 -14.44 -25.61 -16.08
N ASN A 143 -14.91 -25.96 -17.27
CA ASN A 143 -14.22 -26.87 -18.17
C ASN A 143 -13.25 -26.07 -19.04
N PRO A 144 -11.92 -26.24 -18.91
CA PRO A 144 -10.98 -25.50 -19.74
C PRO A 144 -11.08 -25.83 -21.23
N SER A 145 -11.74 -26.94 -21.58
CA SER A 145 -12.09 -27.32 -22.96
C SER A 145 -13.23 -26.49 -23.56
N GLN A 146 -13.96 -25.71 -22.75
CA GLN A 146 -15.03 -24.80 -23.19
C GLN A 146 -14.77 -23.38 -22.66
N PRO A 147 -13.72 -22.71 -23.14
CA PRO A 147 -13.19 -21.52 -22.48
C PRO A 147 -13.93 -20.22 -22.84
N ILE A 148 -14.83 -20.25 -23.84
CA ILE A 148 -15.41 -19.06 -24.51
C ILE A 148 -16.00 -18.06 -23.50
N ASP A 149 -16.93 -18.50 -22.67
CA ASP A 149 -17.62 -17.61 -21.71
C ASP A 149 -16.65 -16.99 -20.69
N LEU A 150 -15.61 -17.74 -20.30
CA LEU A 150 -14.61 -17.27 -19.36
C LEU A 150 -13.60 -16.33 -20.04
N ILE A 151 -13.21 -16.61 -21.28
CA ILE A 151 -12.37 -15.73 -22.11
C ILE A 151 -13.07 -14.39 -22.33
N ASP A 152 -14.35 -14.39 -22.65
CA ASP A 152 -15.13 -13.15 -22.85
C ASP A 152 -15.24 -12.34 -21.55
N LEU A 153 -15.39 -13.02 -20.42
CA LEU A 153 -15.37 -12.39 -19.10
C LEU A 153 -13.99 -11.77 -18.79
N ILE A 154 -12.92 -12.55 -18.95
CA ILE A 154 -11.55 -12.13 -18.66
C ILE A 154 -11.11 -11.01 -19.62
N SER A 155 -11.53 -11.06 -20.88
CA SER A 155 -11.24 -10.00 -21.85
C SER A 155 -11.84 -8.66 -21.41
N ARG A 156 -13.06 -8.68 -20.87
CA ARG A 156 -13.66 -7.47 -20.27
C ARG A 156 -12.90 -7.04 -19.02
N TRP A 157 -12.54 -8.00 -18.16
CA TRP A 157 -11.76 -7.73 -16.95
C TRP A 157 -10.40 -7.10 -17.26
N LYS A 158 -9.71 -7.53 -18.31
CA LYS A 158 -8.44 -6.96 -18.76
C LYS A 158 -8.52 -5.47 -19.08
N LEU A 159 -9.69 -5.00 -19.52
CA LEU A 159 -9.91 -3.60 -19.89
C LEU A 159 -10.23 -2.71 -18.69
N CYS A 160 -10.77 -3.28 -17.61
CA CYS A 160 -11.23 -2.52 -16.44
C CYS A 160 -10.40 -2.78 -15.17
N LEU A 161 -9.66 -3.88 -15.07
CA LEU A 161 -8.83 -4.14 -13.91
C LEU A 161 -7.45 -3.53 -14.10
N PRO A 162 -6.87 -2.94 -13.04
CA PRO A 162 -5.45 -2.62 -13.02
C PRO A 162 -4.61 -3.84 -13.38
N GLN A 163 -3.55 -3.64 -14.16
CA GLN A 163 -2.76 -4.73 -14.73
C GLN A 163 -2.27 -5.71 -13.65
N GLN A 164 -1.84 -5.23 -12.49
CA GLN A 164 -1.36 -6.06 -11.39
C GLN A 164 -2.44 -6.99 -10.84
N ILE A 165 -3.68 -6.50 -10.72
CA ILE A 165 -4.82 -7.28 -10.24
C ILE A 165 -5.18 -8.35 -11.26
N PHE A 166 -5.22 -7.96 -12.53
CA PHE A 166 -5.47 -8.89 -13.63
C PHE A 166 -4.43 -10.01 -13.69
N GLU A 167 -3.14 -9.67 -13.57
CA GLU A 167 -2.03 -10.63 -13.54
C GLU A 167 -2.14 -11.59 -12.37
N HIS A 168 -2.45 -11.07 -11.17
CA HIS A 168 -2.66 -11.92 -9.99
C HIS A 168 -3.83 -12.90 -10.19
N ILE A 169 -4.97 -12.43 -10.69
CA ILE A 169 -6.13 -13.29 -10.98
C ILE A 169 -5.79 -14.35 -12.05
N ARG A 170 -5.09 -13.94 -13.11
CA ARG A 170 -4.61 -14.86 -14.13
C ARG A 170 -3.76 -15.97 -13.52
N ASP A 171 -2.75 -15.60 -12.73
CA ASP A 171 -1.72 -16.53 -12.27
C ASP A 171 -2.23 -17.47 -11.17
N GLU A 172 -3.06 -16.96 -10.26
CA GLU A 172 -3.59 -17.74 -9.13
C GLU A 172 -4.76 -18.65 -9.53
N PHE A 173 -5.64 -18.22 -10.44
CA PHE A 173 -6.84 -19.02 -10.78
C PHE A 173 -6.69 -19.76 -12.08
N ILE A 174 -6.41 -19.03 -13.15
CA ILE A 174 -6.57 -19.55 -14.50
C ILE A 174 -5.35 -20.42 -14.85
N VAL A 175 -4.15 -19.90 -14.63
CA VAL A 175 -2.90 -20.62 -14.89
C VAL A 175 -2.79 -21.86 -14.00
N GLN A 176 -3.12 -21.77 -12.71
CA GLN A 176 -3.09 -22.95 -11.84
C GLN A 176 -4.05 -24.04 -12.32
N LYS A 177 -5.29 -23.68 -12.71
CA LYS A 177 -6.23 -24.66 -13.23
C LYS A 177 -5.72 -25.31 -14.53
N LEU A 178 -5.18 -24.52 -15.45
CA LEU A 178 -4.61 -25.06 -16.69
C LEU A 178 -3.44 -26.01 -16.40
N LYS A 179 -2.55 -25.68 -15.46
CA LYS A 179 -1.46 -26.57 -15.03
C LYS A 179 -1.99 -27.92 -14.55
N LEU A 180 -3.05 -27.90 -13.75
CA LEU A 180 -3.67 -29.11 -13.23
C LEU A 180 -4.29 -29.94 -14.35
N GLU A 181 -5.05 -29.31 -15.25
CA GLU A 181 -5.70 -29.97 -16.39
C GLU A 181 -4.66 -30.65 -17.30
N ILE A 182 -3.54 -29.95 -17.58
CA ILE A 182 -2.41 -30.50 -18.33
C ILE A 182 -1.77 -31.68 -17.57
N SER A 183 -1.62 -31.57 -16.25
CA SER A 183 -0.98 -32.61 -15.44
C SER A 183 -1.82 -33.88 -15.35
N SER A 184 -3.15 -33.74 -15.40
CA SER A 184 -4.10 -34.85 -15.47
C SER A 184 -4.45 -35.29 -16.90
N PHE A 185 -3.84 -34.68 -17.92
CA PHE A 185 -4.19 -34.90 -19.31
C PHE A 185 -3.83 -36.34 -19.75
N ASP A 186 -4.84 -37.08 -20.21
CA ASP A 186 -4.65 -38.39 -20.83
C ASP A 186 -4.92 -38.30 -22.34
N PRO A 187 -3.91 -38.49 -23.22
CA PRO A 187 -4.09 -38.37 -24.65
C PRO A 187 -5.03 -39.41 -25.26
N VAL A 188 -5.31 -40.53 -24.57
CA VAL A 188 -6.20 -41.59 -25.05
C VAL A 188 -7.66 -41.27 -24.70
N LEU A 189 -7.89 -40.69 -23.52
CA LEU A 189 -9.24 -40.38 -23.02
C LEU A 189 -9.72 -38.98 -23.39
N SER A 190 -8.81 -38.06 -23.66
CA SER A 190 -9.14 -36.65 -23.91
C SER A 190 -9.71 -36.44 -25.31
N ALA A 191 -10.80 -35.69 -25.41
CA ALA A 191 -11.45 -35.36 -26.69
C ALA A 191 -10.70 -34.30 -27.51
N ILE A 192 -9.81 -33.53 -26.87
CA ILE A 192 -9.04 -32.45 -27.49
C ILE A 192 -7.55 -32.60 -27.16
N SER A 193 -6.69 -32.04 -28.01
CA SER A 193 -5.25 -31.94 -27.74
C SER A 193 -4.92 -30.82 -26.76
N ILE A 194 -3.75 -30.90 -26.11
CA ILE A 194 -3.24 -29.82 -25.23
C ILE A 194 -3.10 -28.49 -26.00
N LYS A 195 -2.74 -28.52 -27.29
CA LYS A 195 -2.71 -27.31 -28.11
C LYS A 195 -4.09 -26.69 -28.27
N GLU A 196 -5.11 -27.48 -28.54
CA GLU A 196 -6.49 -26.99 -28.64
C GLU A 196 -7.02 -26.48 -27.30
N LEU A 197 -6.59 -27.09 -26.19
CA LEU A 197 -6.89 -26.64 -24.83
C LEU A 197 -6.28 -25.25 -24.55
N LEU A 198 -5.05 -25.01 -24.99
CA LEU A 198 -4.26 -23.81 -24.64
C LEU A 198 -4.39 -22.65 -25.62
N ASN A 199 -4.63 -22.91 -26.91
CA ASN A 199 -4.72 -21.89 -27.96
C ASN A 199 -5.67 -20.72 -27.61
N PRO A 200 -6.89 -20.95 -27.08
CA PRO A 200 -7.81 -19.86 -26.75
C PRO A 200 -7.26 -18.88 -25.70
N TRP A 201 -6.29 -19.30 -24.89
CA TRP A 201 -5.67 -18.50 -23.83
C TRP A 201 -4.44 -17.72 -24.28
N GLU A 202 -3.88 -18.08 -25.44
CA GLU A 202 -2.61 -17.52 -25.90
C GLU A 202 -2.72 -16.02 -26.18
N GLU A 203 -3.84 -15.56 -26.73
CA GLU A 203 -4.08 -14.14 -26.98
C GLU A 203 -4.17 -13.31 -25.69
N LEU A 204 -4.67 -13.92 -24.61
CA LEU A 204 -4.86 -13.23 -23.34
C LEU A 204 -3.60 -13.20 -22.50
N PHE A 205 -2.84 -14.30 -22.46
CA PHE A 205 -1.77 -14.50 -21.48
C PHE A 205 -0.37 -14.67 -22.06
N GLY A 206 -0.25 -14.80 -23.40
CA GLY A 206 0.99 -14.79 -24.15
C GLY A 206 2.06 -15.73 -23.57
N ASN A 207 3.11 -15.14 -22.99
CA ASN A 207 4.27 -15.88 -22.49
C ASN A 207 3.93 -16.92 -21.39
N HIS A 208 2.92 -16.68 -20.57
CA HIS A 208 2.53 -17.62 -19.52
C HIS A 208 2.03 -18.95 -20.10
N ILE A 209 1.37 -18.92 -21.26
CA ILE A 209 0.94 -20.15 -21.96
C ILE A 209 2.13 -20.88 -22.58
N LYS A 210 3.16 -20.17 -23.02
CA LYS A 210 4.40 -20.79 -23.52
C LYS A 210 5.10 -21.61 -22.44
N GLU A 211 5.09 -21.15 -21.20
CA GLU A 211 5.63 -21.91 -20.06
C GLU A 211 4.81 -23.19 -19.82
N LEU A 212 3.49 -23.15 -20.00
CA LEU A 212 2.65 -24.33 -19.88
C LEU A 212 2.94 -25.37 -20.99
N TYR A 213 3.22 -24.93 -22.21
CA TYR A 213 3.64 -25.85 -23.28
C TYR A 213 4.93 -26.60 -22.92
N GLN A 214 5.89 -25.96 -22.25
CA GLN A 214 7.13 -26.61 -21.83
C GLN A 214 6.91 -27.73 -20.80
N LEU A 215 5.82 -27.67 -20.02
CA LEU A 215 5.45 -28.74 -19.09
C LEU A 215 5.01 -30.02 -19.80
N THR A 216 4.64 -29.92 -21.07
CA THR A 216 4.13 -31.05 -21.87
C THR A 216 5.21 -31.75 -22.68
N GLU A 217 6.36 -31.09 -22.88
CA GLU A 217 7.48 -31.73 -23.55
C GLU A 217 8.10 -32.77 -22.61
N PRO A 218 8.32 -34.01 -23.06
CA PRO A 218 8.99 -35.02 -22.25
C PRO A 218 10.37 -34.48 -21.88
N LYS A 219 10.64 -34.35 -20.56
CA LYS A 219 11.97 -34.05 -20.06
C LYS A 219 12.90 -35.11 -20.62
N SER A 220 13.64 -34.75 -21.66
CA SER A 220 14.61 -35.64 -22.30
C SER A 220 15.69 -35.89 -21.26
N ALA A 221 15.64 -37.09 -20.65
CA ALA A 221 16.64 -37.59 -19.72
C ALA A 221 17.91 -38.03 -20.46
#